data_AF-A0A5J6WDQ9-F1
#
_entry.id   AF-A0A5J6WDQ9-F1
#
_cell.length_a   1.000
_cell.length_b   1.000
_cell.length_c   1.000
_cell.angle_alpha   90.00
_cell.angle_beta   90.00
_cell.angle_gamma   90.00
#
_symmetry.space_group_name_H-M   'P 1'
#
loop_
_entity.id
_entity.type
_entity.pdbx_description
1 polymer ?
#
loop_
_entity_poly.entity_id
_entity_poly.type
_entity_poly.pdbx_seq_one_letter_code
_entity_poly.pdbx_strand_id
1 'polypeptide(L)'
;MKTLFGICIIILAVALLGCYLPYKQEQAVKAFFDNFNNLENCGMHADDIIITEGKFSNLKLYAAEHRLLDDIEKTLFSLKDGSYPDVPPLLDYNENYFNKFFLDLGSERSRELIRLFSRVKNDHNNRFKGEVYWLYSCIRELYSPDIKYSGENSYEYNVVVSKPTIDQQYFKLKKEIERIL
;
A
#
# COMPACT_ATOMS: atom_id res chain seq x y z
N MET A 1 -4.16 27.16 25.27
CA MET A 1 -2.92 26.80 25.99
C MET A 1 -2.75 25.30 26.21
N LYS A 2 -3.79 24.55 26.63
CA LYS A 2 -3.69 23.08 26.83
C LYS A 2 -3.38 22.28 25.56
N THR A 3 -3.92 22.67 24.41
CA THR A 3 -3.70 22.02 23.10
C THR A 3 -2.28 22.19 22.56
N LEU A 4 -1.71 23.40 22.69
CA LEU A 4 -0.32 23.69 22.31
C LEU A 4 0.69 22.91 23.17
N PHE A 5 0.40 22.74 24.46
CA PHE A 5 1.23 21.94 25.38
C PHE A 5 1.25 20.45 25.00
N GLY A 6 0.10 19.90 24.59
CA GLY A 6 0.01 18.51 24.12
C GLY A 6 0.81 18.26 22.84
N ILE A 7 0.72 19.18 21.86
CA ILE A 7 1.48 19.11 20.60
C ILE A 7 2.99 19.15 20.86
N CYS A 8 3.46 20.03 21.76
CA CYS A 8 4.88 20.11 22.12
C CYS A 8 5.39 18.82 22.77
N ILE A 9 4.59 18.16 23.62
CA ILE A 9 4.99 16.90 24.27
C ILE A 9 5.11 15.76 23.26
N ILE A 10 4.21 15.68 22.28
CA ILE A 10 4.25 14.64 21.24
C ILE A 10 5.47 14.85 20.34
N ILE A 11 5.74 16.09 19.90
CA ILE A 11 6.92 16.40 19.08
C ILE A 11 8.22 16.10 19.86
N LEU A 12 8.29 16.43 21.17
CA LEU A 12 9.43 16.11 22.02
C LEU A 12 9.60 14.60 22.21
N ALA A 13 8.51 13.85 22.39
CA ALA A 13 8.57 12.40 22.52
C ALA A 13 9.03 11.73 21.22
N VAL A 14 8.56 12.21 20.06
CA VAL A 14 8.96 11.72 18.73
C VAL A 14 10.43 12.02 18.45
N ALA A 15 10.90 13.22 18.78
CA ALA A 15 12.32 13.57 18.65
C ALA A 15 13.21 12.72 19.59
N LEU A 16 12.76 12.47 20.82
CA LEU A 16 13.51 11.65 21.78
C LEU A 16 13.52 10.17 21.42
N LEU A 17 12.42 9.61 20.89
CA LEU A 17 12.33 8.22 20.43
C LEU A 17 13.12 7.98 19.13
N GLY A 18 13.09 8.93 18.19
CA GLY A 18 13.89 8.87 16.96
C GLY A 18 15.40 8.96 17.21
N CYS A 19 15.83 9.62 18.28
CA CYS A 19 17.24 9.74 18.64
C CYS A 19 17.81 8.55 19.44
N TYR A 20 16.99 7.64 19.99
CA TYR A 20 17.48 6.69 21.00
C TYR A 20 17.76 5.25 20.49
N LEU A 21 17.23 4.81 19.35
CA LEU A 21 17.33 3.38 18.98
C LEU A 21 17.54 3.13 17.47
N PRO A 22 18.79 3.02 16.99
CA PRO A 22 19.09 2.70 15.59
C PRO A 22 18.92 1.21 15.24
N TYR A 23 18.56 0.34 16.20
CA TYR A 23 18.63 -1.12 16.01
C TYR A 23 17.29 -1.84 15.80
N LYS A 24 16.15 -1.14 15.91
CA LYS A 24 14.80 -1.74 15.82
C LYS A 24 13.75 -0.81 15.23
N GLN A 25 14.06 -0.13 14.12
CA GLN A 25 13.14 0.82 13.47
C GLN A 25 11.76 0.23 13.21
N GLU A 26 11.66 -1.02 12.75
CA GLU A 26 10.39 -1.64 12.40
C GLU A 26 9.46 -1.89 13.62
N GLN A 27 10.03 -2.30 14.76
CA GLN A 27 9.27 -2.43 16.01
C GLN A 27 8.90 -1.07 16.61
N ALA A 28 9.75 -0.05 16.46
CA ALA A 28 9.48 1.30 16.92
C ALA A 28 8.38 1.98 16.08
N VAL A 29 8.41 1.79 14.76
CA VAL A 29 7.37 2.25 13.82
C VAL A 29 6.04 1.55 14.12
N LYS A 30 6.07 0.23 14.37
CA LYS A 30 4.88 -0.50 14.77
C LYS A 30 4.32 -0.02 16.12
N ALA A 31 5.17 0.15 17.14
CA ALA A 31 4.77 0.65 18.45
C ALA A 31 4.26 2.10 18.40
N PHE A 32 4.82 2.92 17.51
CA PHE A 32 4.33 4.25 17.19
C PHE A 32 2.89 4.17 16.66
N PHE A 33 2.63 3.37 15.62
CA PHE A 33 1.27 3.19 15.07
C PHE A 33 0.26 2.60 16.06
N ASP A 34 0.69 1.64 16.88
CA ASP A 34 -0.14 1.05 17.93
C ASP A 34 -0.53 2.12 18.98
N ASN A 35 0.37 3.07 19.29
CA ASN A 35 0.07 4.21 20.17
C ASN A 35 -0.78 5.32 19.52
N PHE A 36 -0.77 5.47 18.19
CA PHE A 36 -1.65 6.42 17.49
C PHE A 36 -3.13 6.09 17.69
N ASN A 37 -3.50 4.81 17.76
CA ASN A 37 -4.87 4.39 18.05
C ASN A 37 -5.38 4.93 19.39
N ASN A 38 -4.48 5.22 20.34
CA ASN A 38 -4.82 5.76 21.66
C ASN A 38 -4.94 7.30 21.67
N LEU A 39 -4.67 7.99 20.55
CA LEU A 39 -4.64 9.45 20.45
C LEU A 39 -6.02 10.10 20.22
N GLU A 40 -7.11 9.32 20.14
CA GLU A 40 -8.50 9.82 20.02
C GLU A 40 -8.87 10.84 21.11
N ASN A 41 -8.17 10.83 22.25
CA ASN A 41 -8.40 11.78 23.35
C ASN A 41 -7.96 13.23 23.08
N CYS A 42 -7.30 13.54 21.95
CA CYS A 42 -6.84 14.90 21.64
C CYS A 42 -7.77 15.66 20.67
N GLY A 43 -8.92 15.10 20.29
CA GLY A 43 -9.88 15.72 19.36
C GLY A 43 -9.41 15.77 17.90
N MET A 44 -8.26 15.16 17.60
CA MET A 44 -7.84 14.77 16.25
C MET A 44 -8.12 13.28 16.12
N HIS A 45 -8.88 12.87 15.10
CA HIS A 45 -8.95 11.45 14.77
C HIS A 45 -7.55 11.00 14.35
N ALA A 46 -7.07 9.89 14.92
CA ALA A 46 -5.75 9.34 14.61
C ALA A 46 -5.56 9.14 13.09
N ASP A 47 -6.67 8.93 12.39
CA ASP A 47 -6.78 8.72 10.96
C ASP A 47 -6.47 9.97 10.11
N ASP A 48 -6.52 11.19 10.68
CA ASP A 48 -6.23 12.44 9.97
C ASP A 48 -4.75 12.84 10.02
N ILE A 49 -3.90 12.03 10.68
CA ILE A 49 -2.50 12.33 10.89
C ILE A 49 -1.69 11.85 9.69
N ILE A 50 -0.96 12.78 9.07
CA ILE A 50 -0.02 12.47 7.98
C ILE A 50 1.24 11.85 8.57
N ILE A 51 1.65 10.72 8.01
CA ILE A 51 2.87 10.03 8.42
C ILE A 51 4.02 10.52 7.55
N THR A 52 5.08 11.00 8.21
CA THR A 52 6.24 11.61 7.55
C THR A 52 7.48 10.70 7.52
N GLU A 53 7.38 9.49 8.10
CA GLU A 53 8.48 8.53 8.20
C GLU A 53 8.08 7.16 7.62
N GLY A 54 9.08 6.34 7.25
CA GLY A 54 8.87 5.01 6.68
C GLY A 54 8.89 4.95 5.15
N LYS A 55 8.72 3.74 4.59
CA LYS A 55 8.92 3.43 3.16
C LYS A 55 8.03 4.23 2.19
N PHE A 56 6.88 4.72 2.66
CA PHE A 56 5.91 5.49 1.87
C PHE A 56 5.80 6.96 2.29
N SER A 57 6.75 7.50 3.06
CA SER A 57 6.74 8.90 3.53
C SER A 57 6.58 9.93 2.40
N ASN A 58 7.19 9.65 1.23
CA ASN A 58 7.09 10.50 0.04
C ASN A 58 5.66 10.62 -0.50
N LEU A 59 4.78 9.67 -0.17
CA LEU A 59 3.38 9.68 -0.60
C LEU A 59 2.49 10.55 0.30
N LYS A 60 2.99 11.02 1.45
CA LYS A 60 2.26 11.87 2.41
C LYS A 60 0.88 11.29 2.76
N LEU A 61 0.87 10.00 3.06
CA LEU A 61 -0.35 9.26 3.38
C LEU A 61 -0.83 9.60 4.80
N TYR A 62 -2.14 9.56 4.98
CA TYR A 62 -2.75 9.58 6.31
C TYR A 62 -2.56 8.25 7.03
N ALA A 63 -2.72 8.23 8.35
CA ALA A 63 -2.61 7.01 9.16
C ALA A 63 -3.58 5.90 8.72
N ALA A 64 -4.82 6.25 8.38
CA ALA A 64 -5.77 5.28 7.83
C ALA A 64 -5.32 4.72 6.46
N GLU A 65 -4.72 5.55 5.61
CA GLU A 65 -4.18 5.14 4.30
C GLU A 65 -2.98 4.19 4.48
N HIS A 66 -2.11 4.44 5.49
CA HIS A 66 -1.03 3.53 5.86
C HIS A 66 -1.51 2.18 6.38
N ARG A 67 -2.45 2.17 7.34
CA ARG A 67 -3.00 0.91 7.87
C ARG A 67 -3.62 0.07 6.76
N LEU A 68 -4.28 0.71 5.80
CA LEU A 68 -4.86 0.01 4.67
C LEU A 68 -3.80 -0.59 3.74
N LEU A 69 -2.69 0.10 3.50
CA LEU A 69 -1.55 -0.49 2.78
C LEU A 69 -0.99 -1.71 3.53
N ASP A 70 -0.84 -1.64 4.86
CA ASP A 70 -0.39 -2.78 5.66
C ASP A 70 -1.37 -3.97 5.54
N ASP A 71 -2.67 -3.71 5.46
CA ASP A 71 -3.68 -4.75 5.29
C ASP A 71 -3.65 -5.37 3.88
N ILE A 72 -3.41 -4.56 2.84
CA ILE A 72 -3.18 -5.04 1.47
C ILE A 72 -1.92 -5.93 1.46
N GLU A 73 -0.82 -5.47 2.06
CA GLU A 73 0.46 -6.20 2.11
C GLU A 73 0.32 -7.54 2.86
N LYS A 74 -0.33 -7.55 4.02
CA LYS A 74 -0.65 -8.80 4.76
C LYS A 74 -1.53 -9.75 3.95
N THR A 75 -2.48 -9.22 3.18
CA THR A 75 -3.34 -10.02 2.31
C THR A 75 -2.53 -10.66 1.18
N LEU A 76 -1.60 -9.92 0.56
CA LEU A 76 -0.68 -10.46 -0.45
C LEU A 76 0.24 -11.53 0.12
N PHE A 77 0.79 -11.31 1.31
CA PHE A 77 1.59 -12.32 2.00
C PHE A 77 0.79 -13.59 2.28
N SER A 78 -0.45 -13.46 2.75
CA SER A 78 -1.34 -14.60 2.99
C SER A 78 -1.72 -15.34 1.70
N LEU A 79 -1.87 -14.63 0.58
CA LEU A 79 -2.09 -15.21 -0.75
C LEU A 79 -0.86 -15.97 -1.25
N LYS A 80 0.36 -15.50 -0.97
CA LYS A 80 1.59 -16.21 -1.27
C LYS A 80 1.66 -17.57 -0.57
N ASP A 81 1.26 -17.61 0.70
CA ASP A 81 1.25 -18.83 1.51
C ASP A 81 0.07 -19.77 1.19
N GLY A 82 -0.81 -19.39 0.24
CA GLY A 82 -1.98 -20.18 -0.12
C GLY A 82 -3.06 -20.23 0.97
N SER A 83 -3.10 -19.23 1.86
CA SER A 83 -3.99 -19.21 3.03
C SER A 83 -5.47 -18.98 2.68
N TYR A 84 -5.80 -18.66 1.43
CA TYR A 84 -7.17 -18.43 0.98
C TYR A 84 -7.57 -19.45 -0.10
N PRO A 85 -8.52 -20.35 0.18
CA PRO A 85 -8.91 -21.38 -0.79
C PRO A 85 -9.69 -20.80 -1.99
N ASP A 86 -10.35 -19.66 -1.81
CA ASP A 86 -11.22 -19.04 -2.82
C ASP A 86 -10.48 -18.14 -3.82
N VAL A 87 -9.18 -17.89 -3.60
CA VAL A 87 -8.36 -17.01 -4.45
C VAL A 87 -7.07 -17.75 -4.83
N PRO A 88 -6.64 -17.73 -6.09
CA PRO A 88 -5.40 -18.38 -6.50
C PRO A 88 -4.18 -17.85 -5.71
N PRO A 89 -3.21 -18.72 -5.36
CA PRO A 89 -2.01 -18.28 -4.64
C PRO A 89 -1.11 -17.41 -5.51
N LEU A 90 -0.44 -16.44 -4.87
CA LEU A 90 0.54 -15.54 -5.51
C LEU A 90 1.96 -15.97 -5.15
N LEU A 91 2.39 -17.11 -5.68
CA LEU A 91 3.70 -17.71 -5.37
C LEU A 91 4.88 -16.79 -5.73
N ASP A 92 4.67 -15.90 -6.70
CA ASP A 92 5.63 -14.92 -7.21
C ASP A 92 5.48 -13.53 -6.55
N TYR A 93 4.83 -13.44 -5.38
CA TYR A 93 4.75 -12.18 -4.64
C TYR A 93 6.13 -11.64 -4.27
N ASN A 94 6.38 -10.39 -4.69
CA ASN A 94 7.60 -9.63 -4.54
C ASN A 94 7.26 -8.25 -3.94
N GLU A 95 7.66 -8.06 -2.69
CA GLU A 95 7.42 -6.82 -1.94
C GLU A 95 8.05 -5.60 -2.63
N ASN A 96 9.20 -5.77 -3.30
CA ASN A 96 9.85 -4.65 -4.00
C ASN A 96 9.01 -4.16 -5.18
N TYR A 97 8.30 -5.04 -5.90
CA TYR A 97 7.40 -4.62 -6.98
C TYR A 97 6.18 -3.88 -6.43
N PHE A 98 5.64 -4.35 -5.31
CA PHE A 98 4.56 -3.67 -4.61
C PHE A 98 4.97 -2.27 -4.14
N ASN A 99 6.09 -2.17 -3.41
CA ASN A 99 6.61 -0.90 -2.91
C ASN A 99 6.90 0.06 -4.08
N LYS A 100 7.55 -0.45 -5.15
CA LYS A 100 7.88 0.34 -6.34
C LYS A 100 6.64 0.86 -7.06
N PHE A 101 5.58 0.07 -7.18
CA PHE A 101 4.33 0.49 -7.83
C PHE A 101 3.74 1.74 -7.19
N PHE A 102 3.52 1.74 -5.88
CA PHE A 102 2.93 2.88 -5.17
C PHE A 102 3.86 4.10 -5.15
N LEU A 103 5.18 3.90 -5.17
CA LEU A 103 6.13 5.00 -5.30
C LEU A 103 6.12 5.60 -6.72
N ASP A 104 6.14 4.77 -7.76
CA ASP A 104 6.14 5.18 -9.17
C ASP A 104 4.81 5.87 -9.56
N LEU A 105 3.68 5.53 -8.91
CA LEU A 105 2.39 6.22 -9.08
C LEU A 105 2.38 7.66 -8.55
N GLY A 106 3.21 7.95 -7.55
CA GLY A 106 3.22 9.23 -6.84
C GLY A 106 2.05 9.41 -5.87
N SER A 107 2.14 10.47 -5.06
CA SER A 107 1.23 10.72 -3.92
C SER A 107 -0.25 10.73 -4.29
N GLU A 108 -0.63 11.47 -5.33
CA GLU A 108 -2.05 11.68 -5.68
C GLU A 108 -2.74 10.37 -6.09
N ARG A 109 -2.16 9.66 -7.06
CA ARG A 109 -2.73 8.42 -7.60
C ARG A 109 -2.66 7.27 -6.61
N SER A 110 -1.58 7.17 -5.83
CA SER A 110 -1.47 6.16 -4.78
C SER A 110 -2.54 6.35 -3.71
N ARG A 111 -2.77 7.58 -3.25
CA ARG A 111 -3.83 7.88 -2.27
C ARG A 111 -5.21 7.60 -2.82
N GLU A 112 -5.47 7.99 -4.07
CA GLU A 112 -6.74 7.69 -4.74
C GLU A 112 -6.99 6.18 -4.78
N LEU A 113 -6.01 5.38 -5.21
CA LEU A 113 -6.13 3.94 -5.28
C LEU A 113 -6.34 3.31 -3.89
N ILE A 114 -5.56 3.73 -2.89
CA ILE A 114 -5.72 3.27 -1.50
C ILE A 114 -7.14 3.57 -1.00
N ARG A 115 -7.69 4.75 -1.27
CA ARG A 115 -9.07 5.09 -0.86
C ARG A 115 -10.11 4.22 -1.54
N LEU A 116 -9.91 3.83 -2.80
CA LEU A 116 -10.79 2.88 -3.48
C LEU A 116 -10.78 1.52 -2.78
N PHE A 117 -9.58 1.01 -2.43
CA PHE A 117 -9.45 -0.22 -1.63
C PHE A 117 -10.11 -0.12 -0.26
N SER A 118 -10.14 1.07 0.36
CA SER A 118 -10.81 1.29 1.64
C SER A 118 -12.30 1.02 1.54
N ARG A 119 -12.93 1.50 0.46
CA ARG A 119 -14.35 1.26 0.17
C ARG A 119 -14.63 -0.22 -0.05
N VAL A 120 -13.79 -0.90 -0.84
CA VAL A 120 -13.93 -2.34 -1.09
C VAL A 120 -13.84 -3.15 0.21
N LYS A 121 -12.90 -2.79 1.08
CA LYS A 121 -12.69 -3.47 2.37
C LYS A 121 -13.92 -3.36 3.29
N ASN A 122 -14.58 -2.19 3.28
CA ASN A 122 -15.74 -1.94 4.13
C ASN A 122 -17.01 -2.64 3.65
N ASP A 123 -17.14 -2.90 2.35
CA ASP A 123 -18.32 -3.57 1.79
C ASP A 123 -18.30 -5.08 2.07
N HIS A 124 -17.25 -5.81 1.65
CA HIS A 124 -17.21 -7.28 1.76
C HIS A 124 -15.77 -7.84 1.80
N ASN A 125 -15.42 -8.58 2.86
CA ASN A 125 -14.05 -9.09 3.08
C ASN A 125 -13.54 -10.04 1.97
N ASN A 126 -14.40 -10.89 1.39
CA ASN A 126 -13.97 -11.79 0.31
C ASN A 126 -13.70 -11.04 -1.01
N ARG A 127 -14.40 -9.92 -1.26
CA ARG A 127 -14.15 -9.07 -2.43
C ARG A 127 -12.80 -8.36 -2.30
N PHE A 128 -12.48 -7.87 -1.11
CA PHE A 128 -11.18 -7.24 -0.83
C PHE A 128 -10.00 -8.13 -1.22
N LYS A 129 -10.04 -9.42 -0.87
CA LYS A 129 -8.97 -10.38 -1.23
C LYS A 129 -8.82 -10.53 -2.75
N GLY A 130 -9.93 -10.62 -3.48
CA GLY A 130 -9.94 -10.71 -4.94
C GLY A 130 -9.33 -9.47 -5.60
N GLU A 131 -9.68 -8.28 -5.09
CA GLU A 131 -9.12 -7.02 -5.61
C GLU A 131 -7.63 -6.87 -5.28
N VAL A 132 -7.19 -7.32 -4.10
CA VAL A 132 -5.77 -7.34 -3.75
C VAL A 132 -4.99 -8.31 -4.66
N TYR A 133 -5.57 -9.46 -4.99
CA TYR A 133 -5.00 -10.37 -5.98
C TYR A 133 -4.89 -9.70 -7.37
N TRP A 134 -5.93 -8.99 -7.78
CA TRP A 134 -5.95 -8.27 -9.06
C TRP A 134 -4.92 -7.14 -9.10
N LEU A 135 -4.79 -6.37 -8.02
CA LEU A 135 -3.73 -5.37 -7.82
C LEU A 135 -2.36 -5.95 -8.11
N TYR A 136 -2.03 -7.07 -7.47
CA TYR A 136 -0.71 -7.66 -7.67
C TYR A 136 -0.54 -8.27 -9.06
N SER A 137 -1.61 -8.77 -9.69
CA SER A 137 -1.56 -9.21 -11.08
C SER A 137 -1.16 -8.06 -12.03
N CYS A 138 -1.72 -6.86 -11.83
CA CYS A 138 -1.34 -5.66 -12.57
C CYS A 138 0.11 -5.21 -12.29
N ILE A 139 0.56 -5.29 -11.03
CA ILE A 139 1.94 -4.98 -10.63
C ILE A 139 2.92 -5.96 -11.27
N ARG A 140 2.57 -7.25 -11.30
CA ARG A 140 3.38 -8.30 -11.91
C ARG A 140 3.55 -8.06 -13.41
N GLU A 141 2.47 -7.71 -14.12
CA GLU A 141 2.52 -7.29 -15.53
C GLU A 141 3.46 -6.08 -15.76
N LEU A 142 3.72 -5.24 -14.76
CA LEU A 142 4.64 -4.10 -14.92
C LEU A 142 6.11 -4.46 -14.68
N TYR A 143 6.39 -5.29 -13.70
CA TYR A 143 7.76 -5.41 -13.18
C TYR A 143 8.36 -6.81 -13.34
N SER A 144 7.53 -7.84 -13.59
CA SER A 144 8.06 -9.19 -13.74
C SER A 144 8.88 -9.32 -15.02
N PRO A 145 10.14 -9.79 -14.93
CA PRO A 145 10.97 -10.08 -16.10
C PRO A 145 10.53 -11.35 -16.83
N ASP A 146 9.74 -12.20 -16.18
CA ASP A 146 9.29 -13.49 -16.75
C ASP A 146 8.18 -13.31 -17.79
N ILE A 147 7.53 -12.14 -17.80
CA ILE A 147 6.51 -11.82 -18.80
C ILE A 147 7.21 -11.22 -20.02
N LYS A 148 7.24 -11.99 -21.10
CA LYS A 148 7.82 -11.57 -22.37
C LYS A 148 6.85 -10.69 -23.15
N TYR A 149 7.29 -9.49 -23.48
CA TYR A 149 6.56 -8.56 -24.34
C TYR A 149 7.15 -8.57 -25.76
N SER A 150 6.33 -8.27 -26.77
CA SER A 150 6.80 -8.23 -28.16
C SER A 150 7.92 -7.19 -28.33
N GLY A 151 9.05 -7.60 -28.87
CA GLY A 151 10.27 -6.77 -29.00
C GLY A 151 11.36 -7.13 -27.99
N GLU A 152 11.04 -7.89 -26.94
CA GLU A 152 12.01 -8.50 -26.03
C GLU A 152 12.30 -9.95 -26.51
N ASN A 153 13.18 -10.09 -27.50
CA ASN A 153 13.73 -11.38 -27.98
C ASN A 153 12.71 -12.45 -28.45
N SER A 154 11.82 -12.14 -29.38
CA SER A 154 11.05 -13.18 -30.10
C SER A 154 10.92 -12.87 -31.59
N TYR A 155 11.54 -13.74 -32.39
CA TYR A 155 11.14 -13.98 -33.78
C TYR A 155 9.85 -14.81 -33.71
N GLU A 156 8.82 -14.37 -34.42
CA GLU A 156 7.52 -15.03 -34.60
C GLU A 156 6.35 -14.60 -33.70
N TYR A 157 5.23 -14.40 -34.41
CA TYR A 157 3.86 -14.02 -34.05
C TYR A 157 3.53 -12.51 -33.98
N ASN A 158 2.75 -12.08 -34.97
CA ASN A 158 2.30 -10.72 -35.31
C ASN A 158 1.27 -10.12 -34.31
N VAL A 159 1.45 -10.30 -33.00
CA VAL A 159 0.70 -9.54 -31.99
C VAL A 159 1.69 -8.75 -31.17
N VAL A 160 1.77 -7.44 -31.44
CA VAL A 160 2.61 -6.52 -30.66
C VAL A 160 1.97 -6.31 -29.29
N VAL A 161 2.30 -7.17 -28.32
CA VAL A 161 1.96 -6.96 -26.91
C VAL A 161 3.07 -6.10 -26.31
N SER A 162 2.88 -4.78 -26.27
CA SER A 162 3.80 -3.88 -25.58
C SER A 162 3.65 -3.99 -24.08
N LYS A 163 4.76 -3.85 -23.35
CA LYS A 163 4.75 -3.74 -21.90
C LYS A 163 3.82 -2.60 -21.44
N PRO A 164 2.89 -2.84 -20.50
CA PRO A 164 1.99 -1.80 -20.04
C PRO A 164 2.76 -0.68 -19.33
N THR A 165 2.23 0.54 -19.38
CA THR A 165 2.74 1.65 -18.58
C THR A 165 2.11 1.65 -17.19
N ILE A 166 2.78 2.31 -16.24
CA ILE A 166 2.24 2.55 -14.88
C ILE A 166 0.84 3.18 -14.95
N ASP A 167 0.64 4.15 -15.85
CA ASP A 167 -0.64 4.83 -16.08
C ASP A 167 -1.72 3.87 -16.59
N GLN A 168 -1.38 2.97 -17.52
CA GLN A 168 -2.33 1.99 -18.04
C GLN A 168 -2.80 1.03 -16.94
N GLN A 169 -1.90 0.54 -16.09
CA GLN A 169 -2.31 -0.30 -14.97
C GLN A 169 -3.09 0.46 -13.92
N TYR A 170 -2.70 1.71 -13.64
CA TYR A 170 -3.45 2.58 -12.74
C TYR A 170 -4.91 2.71 -13.18
N PHE A 171 -5.16 3.09 -14.43
CA PHE A 171 -6.52 3.24 -14.95
C PHE A 171 -7.26 1.92 -15.05
N LYS A 172 -6.57 0.81 -15.36
CA LYS A 172 -7.16 -0.54 -15.38
C LYS A 172 -7.66 -0.94 -13.98
N LEU A 173 -6.84 -0.75 -12.95
CA LEU A 173 -7.20 -1.02 -11.56
C LEU A 173 -8.33 -0.13 -11.07
N LYS A 174 -8.19 1.18 -11.28
CA LYS A 174 -9.21 2.16 -10.89
C LYS A 174 -10.57 1.81 -11.48
N LYS A 175 -10.64 1.56 -12.79
CA LYS A 175 -11.89 1.23 -13.49
C LYS A 175 -12.51 -0.08 -12.97
N GLU A 176 -11.69 -1.08 -12.67
CA GLU A 176 -12.16 -2.36 -12.16
C GLU A 176 -12.78 -2.21 -10.77
N ILE A 177 -12.10 -1.51 -9.87
CA ILE A 177 -12.59 -1.27 -8.51
C ILE A 177 -13.84 -0.37 -8.53
N GLU A 178 -13.88 0.65 -9.38
CA GLU A 178 -15.07 1.51 -9.52
C GLU A 178 -16.29 0.76 -10.08
N ARG A 179 -16.09 -0.30 -10.86
CA ARG A 179 -17.19 -1.12 -11.41
C ARG A 179 -17.90 -1.95 -10.35
N ILE A 180 -17.19 -2.31 -9.29
CA ILE A 180 -17.67 -3.21 -8.24
C ILE A 180 -18.10 -2.47 -6.97
N LEU A 181 -17.83 -1.18 -6.86
CA LEU A 181 -18.39 -0.31 -5.82
C LEU A 181 -19.79 0.18 -6.21
#